data_AF-A0A150A0Y0-F1
#
_entry.id   AF-A0A150A0Y0-F1
#
_cell.length_a   1.000
_cell.length_b   1.000
_cell.length_c   1.000
_cell.angle_alpha   90.00
_cell.angle_beta   90.00
_cell.angle_gamma   90.00
#
_symmetry.space_group_name_H-M   'P 1'
#
loop_
_entity.id
_entity.type
_entity.pdbx_description
1 polymer ?
#
loop_
_entity_poly.entity_id
_entity_poly.type
_entity_poly.pdbx_seq_one_letter_code
_entity_poly.pdbx_strand_id
1 'polypeptide(L)'
;MVAARFVHNDRLVDALNPQASSALQASPGARAHYDKQRDRGLDHGSAPRHLANRLVGILHRCLKTHTRYGETTAWSHHAEKRAA
;
A
#
# COMPACT_ATOMS: atom_id res chain seq x y z
N MET A 1 -1.99 -10.77 -31.31
CA MET A 1 -1.30 -10.46 -30.03
C MET A 1 -2.22 -9.56 -29.23
N VAL A 2 -2.92 -10.08 -28.21
CA VAL A 2 -3.75 -9.24 -27.33
C VAL A 2 -2.80 -8.39 -26.48
N ALA A 3 -2.74 -7.10 -26.76
CA ALA A 3 -2.07 -6.15 -25.89
C ALA A 3 -2.93 -6.02 -24.63
N ALA A 4 -2.51 -6.70 -23.56
CA ALA A 4 -3.05 -6.43 -22.23
C ALA A 4 -2.85 -4.94 -21.98
N ARG A 5 -3.95 -4.17 -21.98
CA ARG A 5 -3.90 -2.75 -21.62
C ARG A 5 -3.52 -2.68 -20.15
N PHE A 6 -2.25 -2.44 -19.90
CA PHE A 6 -1.78 -2.01 -18.59
C PHE A 6 -2.37 -0.61 -18.36
N VAL A 7 -3.62 -0.56 -17.89
CA VAL A 7 -4.24 0.68 -17.41
C VAL A 7 -3.61 0.99 -16.07
N HIS A 8 -2.41 1.55 -16.13
CA HIS A 8 -1.76 2.17 -14.98
C HIS A 8 -1.50 3.63 -15.28
N ASN A 9 -1.77 4.48 -14.31
CA ASN A 9 -1.32 5.86 -14.38
C ASN A 9 0.16 5.88 -14.01
N ASP A 10 1.02 6.05 -15.00
CA ASP A 10 2.49 5.99 -14.83
C ASP A 10 2.98 7.04 -13.83
N ARG A 11 2.40 8.25 -13.87
CA ARG A 11 2.69 9.32 -12.91
C ARG A 11 2.32 8.95 -11.48
N LEU A 12 1.21 8.23 -11.32
CA LEU A 12 0.79 7.73 -10.01
C LEU A 12 1.77 6.66 -9.51
N VAL A 13 2.22 5.76 -10.37
CA VAL A 13 3.21 4.73 -10.01
C VAL A 13 4.54 5.36 -9.61
N ASP A 14 5.02 6.33 -10.40
CA ASP A 14 6.27 7.05 -10.15
C ASP A 14 6.24 7.83 -8.83
N ALA A 15 5.11 8.48 -8.49
CA ALA A 15 4.95 9.17 -7.21
C ALA A 15 4.79 8.20 -6.02
N LEU A 16 4.15 7.05 -6.24
CA LEU A 16 3.85 6.07 -5.19
C LEU A 16 5.04 5.22 -4.77
N ASN A 17 6.00 4.98 -5.67
CA ASN A 17 7.18 4.18 -5.40
C ASN A 17 8.12 4.80 -4.32
N PRO A 18 8.48 6.10 -4.39
CA PRO A 18 9.24 6.76 -3.33
C PRO A 18 8.40 6.94 -2.06
N GLN A 19 7.08 7.16 -2.15
CA GLN A 19 6.20 7.23 -0.98
C GLN A 19 6.19 5.90 -0.20
N ALA A 20 6.06 4.77 -0.90
CA ALA A 20 6.12 3.44 -0.30
C ALA A 20 7.46 3.21 0.40
N SER A 21 8.57 3.60 -0.25
CA SER A 21 9.91 3.49 0.32
C SER A 21 10.09 4.33 1.59
N SER A 22 9.58 5.56 1.62
CA SER A 22 9.59 6.42 2.81
C SER A 22 8.71 5.86 3.93
N ALA A 23 7.55 5.27 3.60
CA ALA A 23 6.66 4.66 4.57
C ALA A 23 7.26 3.41 5.24
N LEU A 24 8.11 2.64 4.53
CA LEU A 24 8.85 1.52 5.11
C LEU A 24 9.84 1.96 6.21
N GLN A 25 10.35 3.18 6.13
CA GLN A 25 11.23 3.75 7.16
C GLN A 25 10.43 4.37 8.31
N ALA A 26 9.29 5.01 7.99
CA ALA A 26 8.50 5.76 8.96
C ALA A 26 7.54 4.89 9.80
N SER A 27 7.14 3.71 9.33
CA SER A 27 6.12 2.89 9.99
C SER A 27 6.49 1.40 10.07
N PRO A 28 6.62 0.81 11.27
CA PRO A 28 6.83 -0.63 11.44
C PRO A 28 5.66 -1.47 10.90
N GLY A 29 4.42 -0.94 10.91
CA GLY A 29 3.25 -1.61 10.32
C GLY A 29 3.34 -1.73 8.79
N ALA A 30 3.89 -0.72 8.12
CA ALA A 30 4.14 -0.76 6.68
C ALA A 30 5.17 -1.83 6.31
N ARG A 31 6.22 -1.94 7.12
CA ARG A 31 7.30 -2.92 6.92
C ARG A 31 6.79 -4.35 7.09
N ALA A 32 5.99 -4.63 8.12
CA ALA A 32 5.39 -5.95 8.31
C ALA A 32 4.43 -6.34 7.17
N HIS A 33 3.69 -5.37 6.62
CA HIS A 33 2.83 -5.63 5.45
C HIS A 33 3.65 -5.94 4.19
N TYR A 34 4.71 -5.17 3.94
CA TYR A 34 5.60 -5.38 2.81
C TYR A 34 6.32 -6.73 2.87
N ASP A 35 6.81 -7.11 4.05
CA ASP A 35 7.46 -8.39 4.29
C ASP A 35 6.51 -9.57 4.00
N LYS A 36 5.27 -9.49 4.49
CA LYS A 36 4.22 -10.47 4.18
C LYS A 36 3.89 -10.56 2.69
N GLN A 37 3.97 -9.45 1.95
CA GLN A 37 3.73 -9.43 0.51
C GLN A 37 4.92 -10.01 -0.26
N ARG A 38 6.16 -9.84 0.24
CA ARG A 38 7.36 -10.51 -0.29
C ARG A 38 7.33 -12.01 -0.05
N ASP A 39 6.95 -12.45 1.15
CA ASP A 39 6.79 -13.87 1.49
C ASP A 39 5.76 -14.58 0.60
N ARG A 40 4.70 -13.87 0.22
CA ARG A 40 3.68 -14.33 -0.73
C ARG A 40 4.16 -14.48 -2.18
N GLY A 41 5.43 -14.17 -2.49
CA GLY A 41 5.99 -14.36 -3.83
C GLY A 41 5.44 -13.40 -4.89
N LEU A 42 4.93 -12.22 -4.48
CA LEU A 42 4.58 -11.18 -5.43
C LEU A 42 5.83 -10.72 -6.18
N ASP A 43 5.78 -10.80 -7.50
CA ASP A 43 6.83 -10.34 -8.41
C ASP A 43 7.27 -8.91 -8.02
N HIS A 44 8.58 -8.66 -7.98
CA HIS A 44 9.21 -7.55 -7.26
C HIS A 44 8.64 -6.16 -7.60
N GLY A 45 8.04 -5.97 -8.79
CA GLY A 45 7.37 -4.73 -9.18
C GLY A 45 5.96 -4.52 -8.60
N SER A 46 5.29 -5.59 -8.15
CA SER A 46 3.90 -5.57 -7.67
C SER A 46 3.77 -5.31 -6.17
N ALA A 47 4.77 -5.70 -5.38
CA ALA A 47 4.79 -5.53 -3.93
C ALA A 47 4.75 -4.06 -3.46
N PRO A 48 5.60 -3.15 -3.96
CA PRO A 48 5.56 -1.74 -3.55
C PRO A 48 4.27 -1.06 -4.00
N ARG A 49 3.71 -1.48 -5.13
CA ARG A 49 2.44 -0.97 -5.64
C ARG A 49 1.26 -1.34 -4.74
N HIS A 50 1.25 -2.57 -4.22
CA HIS A 50 0.24 -3.01 -3.26
C HIS A 50 0.30 -2.21 -1.96
N LEU A 51 1.51 -1.96 -1.45
CA LEU A 51 1.74 -1.12 -0.27
C LEU A 51 1.27 0.32 -0.53
N ALA A 52 1.62 0.89 -1.67
CA ALA A 52 1.28 2.26 -2.00
C ALA A 52 -0.24 2.49 -2.14
N ASN A 53 -0.94 1.61 -2.84
CA ASN A 53 -2.41 1.65 -2.93
C ASN A 53 -3.07 1.57 -1.54
N ARG A 54 -2.47 0.82 -0.60
CA ARG A 54 -2.95 0.74 0.77
C ARG A 54 -2.75 2.05 1.54
N LEU A 55 -1.57 2.66 1.41
CA LEU A 55 -1.26 3.95 2.04
C LEU A 55 -2.19 5.06 1.56
N VAL A 56 -2.51 5.10 0.26
CA VAL A 56 -3.49 6.04 -0.29
C VAL A 56 -4.87 5.85 0.35
N GLY A 57 -5.31 4.61 0.55
CA GLY A 57 -6.58 4.32 1.23
C GLY A 57 -6.62 4.79 2.69
N ILE A 58 -5.51 4.63 3.41
CA ILE A 58 -5.38 5.10 4.81
C ILE A 58 -5.39 6.62 4.86
N LEU A 59 -4.63 7.28 3.99
CA LEU A 59 -4.58 8.74 3.88
C LEU A 59 -5.96 9.31 3.51
N HIS A 60 -6.65 8.69 2.56
CA HIS A 60 -8.00 9.10 2.16
C HIS A 60 -8.99 8.99 3.33
N ARG A 61 -8.94 7.91 4.11
CA ARG A 61 -9.77 7.78 5.32
C ARG A 61 -9.42 8.85 6.36
N CYS A 62 -8.13 9.05 6.63
CA CYS A 62 -7.60 10.06 7.54
C CYS A 62 -8.10 11.48 7.18
N LEU A 63 -8.06 11.81 5.90
CA LEU A 63 -8.57 13.07 5.36
C LEU A 63 -10.09 13.16 5.49
N LYS A 64 -10.81 12.11 5.08
CA LYS A 64 -12.28 12.07 5.12
C LYS A 64 -12.83 12.18 6.54
N THR A 65 -12.20 11.55 7.52
CA THR A 65 -12.64 11.57 8.92
C THR A 65 -12.00 12.68 9.73
N HIS A 66 -11.17 13.53 9.11
CA HIS A 66 -10.40 14.59 9.78
C HIS A 66 -9.67 14.11 11.05
N THR A 67 -9.28 12.84 11.07
CA THR A 67 -8.66 12.20 12.24
C THR A 67 -7.16 12.16 12.03
N ARG A 68 -6.35 12.39 13.06
CA ARG A 68 -4.89 12.21 12.95
C ARG A 68 -4.55 10.77 12.60
N TYR A 69 -3.45 10.59 11.86
CA TYR A 69 -2.91 9.27 11.57
C TYR A 69 -2.61 8.53 12.88
N GLY A 70 -3.29 7.40 13.09
CA GLY A 70 -3.03 6.47 14.18
C GLY A 70 -2.54 5.16 13.60
N GLU A 71 -1.31 4.77 13.91
CA GLU A 71 -0.65 3.59 13.33
C GLU A 71 -1.46 2.31 13.58
N THR A 72 -1.98 2.12 14.80
CA THR A 72 -2.85 0.98 15.13
C THR A 72 -4.09 0.95 14.24
N THR A 73 -4.82 2.07 14.11
CA THR A 73 -6.05 2.14 13.29
C THR A 73 -5.78 2.02 11.79
N ALA A 74 -4.63 2.54 11.33
CA ALA A 74 -4.19 2.50 9.94
C ALA A 74 -3.94 1.05 9.47
N TRP A 75 -3.37 0.22 10.34
CA TRP A 75 -3.02 -1.17 10.02
C TRP A 75 -4.00 -2.22 10.59
N SER A 76 -4.91 -1.87 11.52
CA SER A 76 -5.90 -2.80 12.09
C SER A 76 -6.80 -3.48 11.05
N HIS A 77 -7.12 -2.81 9.94
CA HIS A 77 -7.93 -3.40 8.85
C HIS A 77 -7.23 -4.56 8.12
N HIS A 78 -5.98 -4.90 8.44
CA HIS A 78 -5.33 -6.13 7.95
C HIS A 78 -5.80 -7.40 8.66
N ALA A 79 -6.44 -7.28 9.83
CA ALA A 79 -7.13 -8.40 10.46
C ALA A 79 -8.42 -8.77 9.70
N GLU A 80 -9.24 -7.77 9.32
CA GLU A 80 -10.56 -7.99 8.72
C GLU A 80 -10.54 -8.45 7.25
N LYS A 81 -9.62 -7.95 6.41
CA LYS A 81 -9.57 -8.35 4.98
C LYS A 81 -9.10 -9.79 4.73
N ARG A 82 -8.86 -10.58 5.78
CA ARG A 82 -8.55 -12.02 5.71
C ARG A 82 -9.80 -12.90 5.63
N ALA A 83 -10.99 -12.33 5.73
CA ALA A 83 -12.27 -13.05 5.66
C ALA A 83 -13.11 -12.50 4.49
N ALA A 84 -12.83 -12.94 3.28
CA ALA A 84 -13.75 -12.97 2.14
C ALA A 84 -13.15 -13.87 1.05
#